data_AF-A0A941PFT5-F1
#
_entry.id   AF-A0A941PFT5-F1
#
_cell.length_a   1.000
_cell.length_b   1.000
_cell.length_c   1.000
_cell.angle_alpha   90.00
_cell.angle_beta   90.00
_cell.angle_gamma   90.00
#
_symmetry.space_group_name_H-M   'P 1'
#
loop_
_entity.id
_entity.type
_entity.pdbx_description
1 polymer ?
#
loop_
_entity_poly.entity_id
_entity_poly.type
_entity_poly.pdbx_seq_one_letter_code
_entity_poly.pdbx_strand_id
1 'polypeptide(L)'
;TRAPLDVAIGRLAIHPISHPSQITVASGFAVELLYDGASFAHMPIVIYEPTQSEDDMHHVFVTDDHGRAHLAFDHPGTYLAVVRYRPRATADAGVAVLSYSTSLTFQVLAVLGSGRRQ
;
A
#
# COMPACT_ATOMS: atom_id res chain seq x y z
N THR A 1 9.50 -17.96 14.95
CA THR A 1 9.92 -16.68 15.58
C THR A 1 9.57 -15.55 14.64
N ARG A 2 8.49 -14.80 14.90
CA ARG A 2 7.90 -13.75 14.02
C ARG A 2 8.00 -12.39 14.71
N ALA A 3 9.20 -11.82 14.78
CA ALA A 3 9.41 -10.48 15.31
C ALA A 3 10.54 -9.84 14.50
N PRO A 4 10.19 -9.23 13.34
CA PRO A 4 10.29 -7.76 13.28
C PRO A 4 9.24 -7.06 12.37
N LEU A 5 8.14 -7.72 11.97
CA LEU A 5 7.21 -7.16 10.97
C LEU A 5 6.18 -6.15 11.56
N ASP A 6 5.99 -6.12 12.88
CA ASP A 6 4.98 -5.29 13.56
C ASP A 6 5.50 -3.94 14.08
N VAL A 7 6.59 -3.41 13.53
CA VAL A 7 6.96 -2.02 13.84
C VAL A 7 6.28 -1.09 12.85
N ALA A 8 5.02 -0.73 13.13
CA ALA A 8 4.38 0.41 12.50
C ALA A 8 5.14 1.70 12.93
N ILE A 9 6.22 2.02 12.22
CA ILE A 9 6.96 3.28 12.43
C ILE A 9 6.11 4.41 11.81
N GLY A 10 5.25 5.01 12.63
CA GLY A 10 4.48 6.20 12.26
C GLY A 10 2.98 6.08 12.55
N ARG A 11 2.30 7.23 12.65
CA ARG A 11 0.84 7.27 12.85
C ARG A 11 0.07 6.73 11.64
N LEU A 12 0.68 6.63 10.47
CA LEU A 12 0.07 6.11 9.24
C LEU A 12 0.90 4.92 8.75
N ALA A 13 0.30 3.74 8.67
CA ALA A 13 1.00 2.50 8.31
C ALA A 13 0.20 1.66 7.31
N ILE A 14 0.89 1.12 6.31
CA ILE A 14 0.34 0.11 5.38
C ILE A 14 0.70 -1.27 5.95
N HIS A 15 -0.32 -2.04 6.32
CA HIS A 15 -0.18 -3.37 6.88
C HIS A 15 -0.54 -4.44 5.82
N PRO A 16 0.40 -5.29 5.40
CA PRO A 16 0.11 -6.40 4.48
C PRO A 16 -0.81 -7.44 5.15
N ILE A 17 -1.99 -7.70 4.58
CA ILE A 17 -2.87 -8.78 5.03
C ILE A 17 -2.42 -10.11 4.42
N SER A 18 -2.05 -10.09 3.14
CA SER A 18 -1.48 -11.23 2.43
C SER A 18 0.03 -11.36 2.69
N HIS A 19 0.54 -12.59 2.81
CA HIS A 19 1.96 -12.83 3.00
C HIS A 19 2.76 -12.26 1.80
N PRO A 20 3.77 -11.39 2.02
CA PRO A 20 4.45 -10.65 0.95
C PRO A 20 5.21 -11.52 -0.08
N SER A 21 5.36 -12.81 0.18
CA SER A 21 6.05 -13.75 -0.71
C SER A 21 5.18 -14.30 -1.85
N GLN A 22 3.90 -13.91 -1.92
CA GLN A 22 2.90 -14.49 -2.83
C GLN A 22 2.10 -13.43 -3.61
N ILE A 23 2.61 -12.20 -3.69
CA ILE A 23 1.97 -11.17 -4.51
C ILE A 23 2.20 -11.55 -5.97
N THR A 24 1.13 -11.91 -6.66
CA THR A 24 1.15 -12.22 -8.09
C THR A 24 0.15 -11.36 -8.81
N VAL A 25 0.32 -11.21 -10.12
CA VAL A 25 -0.66 -10.55 -11.00
C VAL A 25 -2.09 -11.12 -10.81
N ALA A 26 -2.25 -12.43 -10.59
CA ALA A 26 -3.57 -13.04 -10.42
C ALA A 26 -4.16 -12.87 -9.01
N SER A 27 -3.33 -12.86 -7.96
CA SER A 27 -3.79 -12.73 -6.57
C SER A 27 -3.95 -11.28 -6.13
N GLY A 28 -3.22 -10.36 -6.77
CA GLY A 28 -3.09 -8.98 -6.31
C GLY A 28 -2.40 -8.87 -4.95
N PHE A 29 -2.52 -7.71 -4.32
CA PHE A 29 -1.97 -7.45 -2.99
C PHE A 29 -3.06 -6.90 -2.06
N ALA A 30 -3.36 -7.64 -1.00
CA ALA A 30 -4.33 -7.23 0.01
C ALA A 30 -3.62 -6.51 1.16
N VAL A 31 -4.04 -5.27 1.43
CA VAL A 31 -3.47 -4.41 2.47
C VAL A 31 -4.56 -3.82 3.36
N GLU A 32 -4.20 -3.52 4.60
CA GLU A 32 -4.97 -2.72 5.53
C GLU A 32 -4.19 -1.43 5.81
N LEU A 33 -4.87 -0.29 5.74
CA LEU A 33 -4.32 0.98 6.14
C LEU A 33 -4.70 1.26 7.59
N LEU A 34 -3.70 1.60 8.40
CA LEU A 34 -3.88 1.95 9.80
C LEU A 34 -3.52 3.42 10.03
N TYR A 35 -4.36 4.14 10.76
CA TYR A 35 -4.06 5.45 11.32
C TYR A 35 -4.18 5.42 12.84
N ASP A 36 -3.12 5.78 13.56
CA ASP A 36 -3.02 5.64 15.02
C ASP A 36 -3.38 4.22 15.53
N GLY A 37 -3.08 3.20 14.72
CA GLY A 37 -3.38 1.80 15.03
C GLY A 37 -4.84 1.38 14.78
N ALA A 38 -5.71 2.28 14.33
CA ALA A 38 -7.08 1.97 13.93
C ALA A 38 -7.20 1.86 12.40
N SER A 39 -8.10 1.01 11.92
CA SER A 39 -8.38 0.85 10.48
C SER A 39 -8.81 2.18 9.86
N PHE A 40 -8.22 2.52 8.71
CA PHE A 40 -8.41 3.82 8.08
C PHE A 40 -9.12 3.70 6.73
N ALA A 41 -10.45 3.84 6.79
CA ALA A 41 -11.36 3.72 5.65
C ALA A 41 -11.32 4.91 4.69
N HIS A 42 -11.75 4.67 3.44
CA HIS A 42 -11.93 5.69 2.39
C HIS A 42 -10.68 6.50 2.04
N MET A 43 -9.50 5.88 2.15
CA MET A 43 -8.23 6.52 1.89
C MET A 43 -7.62 6.10 0.55
N PRO A 44 -7.13 7.07 -0.25
CA PRO A 44 -6.45 6.76 -1.50
C PRO A 44 -5.04 6.21 -1.25
N ILE A 45 -4.75 5.09 -1.89
CA ILE A 45 -3.45 4.47 -2.04
C ILE A 45 -3.04 4.64 -3.50
N VAL A 46 -1.94 5.35 -3.72
CA VAL A 46 -1.39 5.63 -5.04
C VAL A 46 -0.29 4.62 -5.34
N ILE A 47 -0.37 3.95 -6.48
CA ILE A 47 0.62 2.97 -6.93
C ILE A 47 1.42 3.56 -8.09
N TYR A 48 2.74 3.57 -7.91
CA TYR A 48 3.72 3.95 -8.92
C TYR A 48 4.39 2.69 -9.49
N GLU A 49 4.40 2.59 -10.81
CA GLU A 49 5.12 1.55 -11.54
C GLU A 49 6.62 1.91 -11.66
N PRO A 50 7.53 0.93 -11.72
CA PRO A 50 8.97 1.20 -11.70
C PRO A 50 9.49 1.89 -12.98
N THR A 51 8.73 1.81 -14.07
CA THR A 51 9.07 2.38 -15.38
C THR A 51 8.33 3.67 -15.68
N GLN A 52 7.48 4.15 -14.78
CA GLN A 52 6.64 5.32 -14.98
C GLN A 52 7.18 6.52 -14.20
N SER A 53 7.11 7.71 -14.80
CA SER A 53 7.48 8.96 -14.13
C SER A 53 6.36 9.42 -13.19
N GLU A 54 6.63 10.31 -12.23
CA GLU A 54 5.59 10.91 -11.36
C GLU A 54 4.48 11.64 -12.15
N ASP A 55 4.68 11.93 -13.44
CA ASP A 55 3.69 12.52 -14.35
C ASP A 55 2.83 11.48 -15.11
N ASP A 56 3.21 10.21 -15.09
CA ASP A 56 2.47 9.14 -15.77
C ASP A 56 1.27 8.65 -14.94
N MET A 57 0.37 7.93 -15.59
CA MET A 57 -0.95 7.55 -15.06
C MET A 57 -0.86 6.65 -13.82
N HIS A 58 -1.00 7.25 -12.63
CA HIS A 58 -1.01 6.52 -11.35
C HIS A 58 -2.27 5.69 -11.17
N HIS A 59 -2.12 4.47 -10.67
CA HIS A 59 -3.26 3.66 -10.25
C HIS A 59 -3.65 4.06 -8.82
N VAL A 60 -4.90 4.48 -8.64
CA VAL A 60 -5.43 4.87 -7.32
C VAL A 60 -6.42 3.81 -6.86
N PHE A 61 -6.14 3.23 -5.69
CA PHE A 61 -7.05 2.32 -4.99
C PHE A 61 -7.55 3.01 -3.73
N VAL A 62 -8.81 2.78 -3.36
CA VAL A 62 -9.40 3.38 -2.15
C VAL A 62 -9.68 2.28 -1.14
N THR A 63 -9.35 2.52 0.13
CA THR A 63 -9.69 1.59 1.20
C THR A 63 -11.19 1.53 1.45
N ASP A 64 -11.71 0.34 1.74
CA ASP A 64 -13.11 0.08 2.08
C ASP A 64 -13.47 0.58 3.50
N ASP A 65 -14.71 0.32 3.93
CA ASP A 65 -15.22 0.65 5.28
C ASP A 65 -14.39 0.03 6.43
N HIS A 66 -13.60 -1.00 6.13
CA HIS A 66 -12.71 -1.67 7.08
C HIS A 66 -11.25 -1.23 6.92
N GLY A 67 -10.97 -0.18 6.15
CA GLY A 67 -9.61 0.29 5.91
C GLY A 67 -8.78 -0.64 5.02
N ARG A 68 -9.41 -1.55 4.29
CA ARG A 68 -8.71 -2.55 3.45
C ARG A 68 -8.78 -2.18 1.98
N ALA A 69 -7.73 -2.48 1.24
CA ALA A 69 -7.71 -2.34 -0.21
C ALA A 69 -7.15 -3.61 -0.84
N HIS A 70 -7.73 -3.99 -1.98
CA HIS A 70 -7.15 -5.00 -2.87
C HIS A 70 -6.54 -4.30 -4.08
N LEU A 71 -5.22 -4.39 -4.19
CA LEU A 71 -4.45 -3.79 -5.26
C LEU A 71 -4.30 -4.81 -6.38
N ALA A 72 -4.88 -4.51 -7.54
CA ALA A 72 -4.74 -5.31 -8.75
C ALA A 72 -3.58 -4.78 -9.61
N PHE A 73 -2.87 -5.67 -10.29
CA PHE A 73 -1.74 -5.33 -11.15
C PHE A 73 -1.89 -6.06 -12.48
N ASP A 74 -1.55 -5.40 -13.59
CA ASP A 74 -1.63 -6.00 -14.92
C ASP A 74 -0.33 -6.70 -15.33
N HIS A 75 0.79 -6.34 -14.70
CA HIS A 75 2.14 -6.78 -15.06
C HIS A 75 2.93 -7.19 -13.81
N PRO A 76 3.88 -8.13 -13.92
CA PRO A 76 4.87 -8.36 -12.88
C PRO A 76 5.92 -7.24 -12.86
N GLY A 77 6.38 -6.85 -11.68
CA GLY A 77 7.32 -5.73 -11.51
C GLY A 77 7.53 -5.31 -10.07
N THR A 78 8.37 -4.29 -9.86
CA THR A 78 8.58 -3.67 -8.54
C THR A 78 7.71 -2.43 -8.43
N TYR A 79 6.77 -2.42 -7.50
CA TYR A 79 5.81 -1.34 -7.34
C TYR A 79 6.09 -0.55 -6.06
N LEU A 80 5.73 0.73 -6.07
CA LEU A 80 5.76 1.60 -4.90
C LEU A 80 4.34 2.04 -4.56
N ALA A 81 3.82 1.59 -3.42
CA ALA A 81 2.59 2.14 -2.85
C ALA A 81 2.92 3.36 -2.00
N VAL A 82 2.15 4.44 -2.17
CA VAL A 82 2.26 5.68 -1.41
C VAL A 82 0.89 6.07 -0.90
N VAL A 83 0.81 6.36 0.40
CA VAL A 83 -0.40 6.92 1.03
C VAL A 83 -0.02 8.25 1.66
N ARG A 84 -0.85 9.27 1.40
CA ARG A 84 -0.66 10.60 1.96
C ARG A 84 -1.93 11.08 2.62
N TYR A 85 -1.85 11.36 3.91
CA TYR A 85 -2.94 11.92 4.71
C TYR A 85 -2.56 13.30 5.22
N ARG A 86 -3.38 14.30 4.93
CA ARG A 86 -3.16 15.69 5.36
C ARG A 86 -4.34 16.24 6.15
N PRO A 87 -4.51 15.87 7.42
CA PRO A 87 -5.55 16.45 8.24
C PRO A 87 -5.23 17.91 8.55
N ARG A 88 -6.30 18.71 8.71
CA ARG A 88 -6.17 20.02 9.37
C ARG A 88 -5.63 19.79 10.76
N ALA A 89 -4.60 20.53 11.13
CA ALA A 89 -4.02 20.41 12.46
C ALA A 89 -5.02 20.97 13.50
N THR A 90 -4.95 20.44 14.72
CA THR A 90 -5.69 21.01 15.86
C THR A 90 -5.15 22.40 16.18
N ALA A 91 -5.97 23.27 16.78
CA ALA A 91 -5.59 24.66 17.07
C ALA A 91 -4.32 24.76 17.94
N ASP A 92 -4.06 23.74 18.77
CA ASP A 92 -2.92 23.65 19.67
C ASP A 92 -1.61 23.22 18.99
N ALA A 93 -1.65 22.83 17.71
CA ALA A 93 -0.49 22.30 16.99
C ALA A 93 0.47 23.37 16.45
N GLY A 94 0.08 24.66 16.48
CA GLY A 94 0.90 25.76 15.98
C GLY A 94 1.16 25.78 14.46
N VAL A 95 0.57 24.84 13.72
CA VAL A 95 0.63 24.72 12.25
C VAL A 95 -0.78 24.56 11.70
N ALA A 96 -1.02 24.87 10.42
CA ALA A 96 -2.36 24.75 9.83
C ALA A 96 -2.72 23.32 9.39
N VAL A 97 -1.73 22.52 8.99
CA VAL A 97 -1.91 21.20 8.38
C VAL A 97 -0.79 20.26 8.86
N LEU A 98 -1.16 19.04 9.23
CA LEU A 98 -0.21 17.94 9.45
C LEU A 98 -0.10 17.13 8.16
N SER A 99 1.08 16.62 7.82
CA SER A 99 1.28 15.74 6.66
C SER A 99 1.88 14.42 7.11
N TYR A 100 1.13 13.35 6.94
CA TYR A 100 1.58 11.97 7.17
C TYR A 100 1.70 11.29 5.81
N SER A 101 2.89 10.78 5.51
CA SER A 101 3.15 10.01 4.31
C SER A 101 3.80 8.70 4.69
N THR A 102 3.34 7.60 4.10
CA THR A 102 3.97 6.29 4.24
C THR A 102 4.08 5.66 2.86
N SER A 103 5.16 4.90 2.64
CA SER A 103 5.39 4.21 1.39
C SER A 103 5.85 2.78 1.63
N LEU A 104 5.47 1.89 0.72
CA LEU A 104 5.82 0.49 0.75
C LEU A 104 6.23 0.03 -0.65
N THR A 105 7.48 -0.42 -0.79
CA THR A 105 7.97 -1.04 -2.00
C THR A 105 7.77 -2.55 -1.91
N PHE A 106 7.22 -3.16 -2.97
CA PHE A 106 7.01 -4.60 -3.04
C PHE A 106 7.18 -5.12 -4.46
N GLN A 107 7.40 -6.43 -4.58
CA GLN A 107 7.56 -7.09 -5.87
C GLN A 107 6.31 -7.91 -6.18
N VAL A 108 5.76 -7.70 -7.37
CA VAL A 108 4.67 -8.48 -7.96
C VAL A 108 5.28 -9.50 -8.90
N LEU A 109 5.02 -10.78 -8.65
CA LEU A 109 5.53 -11.87 -9.47
C LEU A 109 4.57 -12.20 -10.61
N ALA A 110 5.12 -12.70 -11.71
CA ALA A 110 4.31 -13.35 -12.72
C ALA A 110 3.66 -14.58 -12.09
N VAL A 111 2.43 -14.90 -12.49
CA VAL A 111 1.94 -16.26 -12.25
C VAL A 111 2.86 -17.17 -13.05
N LEU A 112 3.70 -17.94 -12.37
CA LEU A 112 4.39 -19.04 -13.02
C LEU A 112 3.27 -19.95 -13.51
N GLY A 113 2.93 -19.84 -14.79
CA GLY A 113 2.23 -20.90 -15.47
C GLY A 113 2.99 -22.17 -15.12
N SER A 114 2.30 -23.13 -14.54
CA SER A 114 2.80 -24.49 -14.41
C SER A 114 3.01 -25.04 -15.82
N GLY A 115 4.10 -24.61 -16.46
CA GLY A 115 4.57 -25.06 -17.74
C GLY A 115 5.08 -26.46 -17.53
N ARG A 116 4.25 -27.44 -17.87
CA ARG A 116 4.63 -28.84 -17.99
C ARG A 116 5.93 -28.92 -18.78
N ARG A 117 6.96 -29.49 -18.15
CA ARG A 117 7.95 -30.26 -18.89
C ARG A 117 7.23 -31.50 -19.42
N GLN A 118 7.00 -31.57 -20.72
CA GLN A 118 7.03 -32.80 -21.51
C GLN A 118 7.55 -32.47 -22.90
#